data_AF-A0A661MPQ5-F1
#
_entry.id   AF-A0A661MPQ5-F1
#
_cell.length_a   1.000
_cell.length_b   1.000
_cell.length_c   1.000
_cell.angle_alpha   90.00
_cell.angle_beta   90.00
_cell.angle_gamma   90.00
#
_symmetry.space_group_name_H-M   'P 1'
#
loop_
_entity.id
_entity.type
_entity.pdbx_description
1 polymer ?
#
loop_
_entity_poly.entity_id
_entity_poly.type
_entity_poly.pdbx_seq_one_letter_code
_entity_poly.pdbx_strand_id
1 'polypeptide(L)' 'GVCGEHGGDPESIAFCRTLGLDYVSCSPPRVPIARLAAAQARLRR' A
#
# COMPACT_ATOMS: atom_id res chain seq x y z
N GLY A 1 4.53 -4.20 -8.86
CA GLY A 1 3.71 -4.17 -7.62
C GLY A 1 4.30 -5.08 -6.57
N VAL A 2 3.65 -5.20 -5.41
CA VAL A 2 4.10 -6.02 -4.27
C VAL A 2 2.96 -6.94 -3.77
N CYS A 3 3.29 -8.09 -3.19
CA CYS A 3 2.35 -9.01 -2.57
C CYS A 3 2.83 -9.48 -1.18
N GLY A 4 1.95 -10.12 -0.41
CA GLY A 4 2.25 -10.62 0.94
C GLY A 4 1.79 -9.65 2.04
N GLU A 5 2.31 -9.81 3.25
CA GLU A 5 1.88 -8.96 4.38
C GLU A 5 2.19 -7.48 4.18
N HIS A 6 3.34 -7.16 3.60
CA HIS A 6 3.76 -5.80 3.26
C HIS A 6 2.78 -5.08 2.33
N GLY A 7 2.04 -5.81 1.49
CA GLY A 7 1.02 -5.21 0.62
C GLY A 7 -0.21 -4.66 1.37
N GLY A 8 -0.35 -4.96 2.66
CA GLY A 8 -1.41 -4.45 3.53
C GLY A 8 -0.90 -3.62 4.71
N ASP A 9 0.40 -3.35 4.77
CA ASP A 9 1.04 -2.56 5.81
C ASP A 9 1.19 -1.09 5.35
N PRO A 10 0.69 -0.09 6.10
CA PRO A 10 0.70 1.31 5.67
C PRO A 10 2.09 1.90 5.40
N GLU A 11 3.09 1.57 6.21
CA GLU A 11 4.47 2.07 6.03
C GLU A 11 5.09 1.48 4.78
N SER A 12 4.92 0.17 4.59
CA SER A 12 5.35 -0.55 3.39
C SER A 12 4.69 0.03 2.13
N ILE A 13 3.38 0.33 2.17
CA ILE A 13 2.67 0.95 1.03
C ILE A 13 3.22 2.34 0.70
N ALA A 14 3.51 3.15 1.72
CA ALA A 14 4.12 4.47 1.53
C ALA A 14 5.51 4.37 0.89
N PHE A 15 6.33 3.42 1.34
CA PHE A 15 7.62 3.11 0.71
C PHE A 15 7.45 2.59 -0.73
N CYS A 16 6.49 1.69 -0.98
CA CYS A 16 6.23 1.17 -2.32
C CYS A 16 5.86 2.29 -3.31
N ARG A 17 5.17 3.33 -2.85
CA ARG A 17 4.88 4.52 -3.65
C ARG A 17 6.14 5.29 -4.05
N THR A 18 7.13 5.43 -3.15
CA THR A 18 8.38 6.14 -3.49
C THR A 18 9.21 5.38 -4.53
N LEU A 19 9.06 4.06 -4.59
CA LEU A 19 9.62 3.20 -5.63
C LEU A 19 8.84 3.23 -6.95
N GLY A 20 7.71 3.95 -7.02
CA GLY A 20 6.89 4.03 -8.23
C GLY A 20 6.08 2.77 -8.55
N LEU A 21 5.77 1.93 -7.56
CA LEU A 21 4.95 0.74 -7.79
C LEU A 21 3.47 1.12 -8.02
N ASP A 22 2.86 0.53 -9.05
CA ASP A 22 1.48 0.87 -9.45
C ASP A 22 0.38 0.14 -8.65
N TYR A 23 0.72 -0.95 -7.96
CA TYR A 23 -0.25 -1.77 -7.23
C TYR A 23 0.35 -2.54 -6.05
N VAL A 24 -0.51 -2.87 -5.09
CA VAL A 24 -0.23 -3.76 -3.96
C VAL A 24 -1.29 -4.87 -3.89
N SER A 25 -0.91 -6.04 -3.37
CA SER A 25 -1.79 -7.19 -3.18
C SER A 25 -1.66 -7.70 -1.75
N CYS A 26 -2.80 -7.89 -1.07
CA CYS A 26 -2.87 -8.35 0.32
C CYS A 26 -4.10 -9.23 0.55
N SER A 27 -4.16 -9.87 1.71
CA SER A 27 -5.31 -10.70 2.09
C SER A 27 -6.61 -9.87 2.14
N PRO A 28 -7.78 -10.48 1.86
CA PRO A 28 -9.05 -9.75 1.78
C PRO A 28 -9.35 -8.82 2.98
N PRO A 29 -9.09 -9.21 4.24
CA PRO A 29 -9.32 -8.32 5.39
C PRO A 29 -8.44 -7.07 5.41
N ARG A 30 -7.27 -7.08 4.74
CA ARG A 30 -6.35 -5.94 4.67
C ARG A 30 -6.62 -5.02 3.49
N VAL A 31 -7.47 -5.40 2.53
CA VAL A 31 -7.79 -4.58 1.36
C VAL A 31 -8.29 -3.17 1.74
N PRO A 32 -9.20 -2.98 2.72
CA PRO A 32 -9.63 -1.64 3.13
C PRO A 32 -8.48 -0.80 3.70
N ILE A 33 -7.59 -1.41 4.49
CA ILE A 33 -6.39 -0.76 5.05
C ILE A 33 -5.45 -0.34 3.92
N ALA A 34 -5.18 -1.25 2.97
CA ALA A 34 -4.31 -0.98 1.84
C ALA A 34 -4.83 0.18 0.96
N ARG A 35 -6.16 0.25 0.75
CA ARG A 35 -6.79 1.35 0.01
C ARG A 35 -6.63 2.69 0.71
N LEU A 36 -6.89 2.75 2.02
CA LEU A 36 -6.73 3.98 2.81
C LEU A 36 -5.27 4.43 2.86
N ALA A 37 -4.35 3.49 3.11
CA ALA A 37 -2.92 3.77 3.14
C ALA A 37 -2.38 4.27 1.79
N ALA A 38 -2.82 3.67 0.68
CA ALA A 38 -2.44 4.14 -0.66
C ALA A 38 -2.92 5.58 -0.92
N ALA A 39 -4.15 5.92 -0.51
CA ALA A 39 -4.67 7.28 -0.60
C ALA A 39 -3.87 8.26 0.26
N GLN A 40 -3.57 7.91 1.51
CA GLN A 40 -2.75 8.72 2.41
C GLN A 40 -1.34 8.92 1.86
N ALA A 41 -0.70 7.87 1.35
CA ALA A 41 0.61 7.93 0.72
C ALA A 41 0.61 8.86 -0.51
N ARG A 42 -0.49 8.91 -1.27
CA ARG A 42 -0.65 9.81 -2.41
C ARG A 42 -0.78 11.29 -2.03
N LEU A 43 -1.41 11.57 -0.88
CA LEU A 43 -1.69 12.91 -0.38
C LEU A 43 -0.57 13.51 0.47
N ARG A 44 0.23 12.67 1.14
CA ARG A 44 1.45 13.09 1.82
C ARG A 44 2.45 13.59 0.76
N ARG A 45 2.85 14.86 0.89
CA ARG A 45 3.83 15.53 0.02
C ARG A 45 5.23 14.98 0.26
#